data_AF-A0A1B6NPG1-F1
#
_entry.id   AF-A0A1B6NPG1-F1
#
_cell.length_a   1.000
_cell.length_b   1.000
_cell.length_c   1.000
_cell.angle_alpha   90.00
_cell.angle_beta   90.00
_cell.angle_gamma   90.00
#
_symmetry.space_group_name_H-M   'P 1'
#
loop_
_entity.id
_entity.type
_entity.pdbx_description
1 polymer ?
#
loop_
_entity_poly.entity_id
_entity_poly.type
_entity_poly.pdbx_seq_one_letter_code
_entity_poly.pdbx_strand_id
1 'polypeptide(L)' 'RTVTLKVKFSDFQQITRARSMGAAVTGRDQMLAVARDLAAGVLPDPRGVRLLGITLSGFDAEPDDGQLSLFD' A
#
# COMPACT_ATOMS: atom_id res chain seq x y z
N ARG A 1 1.99 -4.39 -7.19
CA ARG A 1 0.90 -5.34 -6.82
C ARG A 1 0.36 -5.15 -5.40
N THR A 2 1.04 -4.43 -4.51
CA THR A 2 0.60 -4.23 -3.12
C THR A 2 0.01 -2.83 -2.95
N VAL A 3 -1.15 -2.75 -2.30
CA VAL A 3 -1.78 -1.48 -1.91
C VAL A 3 -1.54 -1.27 -0.41
N THR A 4 -1.01 -0.10 -0.04
CA THR A 4 -0.78 0.29 1.35
C THR A 4 -1.60 1.53 1.69
N LEU A 5 -2.39 1.44 2.76
CA LEU A 5 -3.07 2.55 3.41
C LEU A 5 -2.23 3.04 4.59
N LYS A 6 -1.91 4.33 4.60
CA LYS A 6 -1.32 5.06 5.72
C LYS A 6 -2.38 5.97 6.33
N VAL A 7 -2.61 5.85 7.63
CA VAL A 7 -3.51 6.72 8.39
C VAL A 7 -2.67 7.48 9.40
N LYS A 8 -2.76 8.80 9.40
CA LYS A 8 -2.21 9.67 10.45
C LYS A 8 -3.35 10.30 11.23
N PHE A 9 -3.32 10.14 12.54
CA PHE A 9 -4.32 10.66 13.46
C PHE A 9 -4.00 12.07 13.92
N SER A 10 -4.98 12.76 14.50
CA SER A 10 -4.85 14.16 14.94
C SER A 10 -3.72 14.37 15.96
N ASP A 11 -3.41 13.36 16.76
CA ASP A 11 -2.30 13.30 17.72
C ASP A 11 -0.93 13.03 17.08
N PHE A 12 -0.85 13.06 15.73
CA PHE A 12 0.33 12.80 14.91
C PHE A 12 0.86 11.35 14.93
N GLN A 13 0.20 10.42 15.64
CA GLN A 13 0.48 9.00 15.51
C GLN A 13 0.05 8.49 14.13
N GLN A 14 0.72 7.45 13.63
CA GLN A 14 0.40 6.84 12.35
C GLN A 14 0.33 5.32 12.44
N ILE A 15 -0.53 4.73 11.61
CA ILE A 15 -0.58 3.29 11.35
C ILE A 15 -0.54 3.03 9.84
N THR A 16 -0.11 1.82 9.49
CA THR A 16 -0.16 1.32 8.11
C THR A 16 -0.90 -0.01 8.05
N ARG A 17 -1.64 -0.20 6.96
CA ARG A 17 -2.27 -1.47 6.58
C ARG A 17 -1.95 -1.73 5.12
N ALA A 18 -1.64 -2.96 4.77
CA ALA A 18 -1.30 -3.31 3.40
C ALA A 18 -2.00 -4.59 2.97
N ARG A 19 -2.29 -4.71 1.68
CA ARG A 19 -2.78 -5.93 1.05
C ARG A 19 -2.01 -6.17 -0.24
N SER A 20 -1.42 -7.36 -0.36
CA SER A 20 -0.79 -7.86 -1.59
C SER A 20 -1.78 -8.72 -2.35
N MET A 21 -1.80 -8.57 -3.68
CA MET A 21 -2.64 -9.34 -4.59
C MET A 21 -1.75 -10.25 -5.46
N GLY A 22 -2.32 -11.36 -5.94
CA GLY A 22 -1.61 -12.26 -6.85
C GLY A 22 -1.35 -11.67 -8.24
N ALA A 23 -2.19 -10.73 -8.67
CA ALA A 23 -2.05 -10.00 -9.92
C ALA A 23 -1.68 -8.53 -9.70
N ALA A 24 -1.18 -7.87 -10.75
CA ALA A 24 -0.93 -6.44 -10.76
C ALA A 24 -2.20 -5.63 -10.46
N VAL A 25 -2.02 -4.44 -9.86
CA VAL A 25 -3.11 -3.47 -9.69
C VAL A 25 -3.20 -2.67 -10.98
N THR A 26 -4.26 -2.85 -11.75
CA THR A 26 -4.36 -2.39 -13.15
C THR A 26 -5.02 -1.01 -13.29
N GLY A 27 -5.50 -0.42 -12.19
CA GLY A 27 -6.13 0.88 -12.27
C GLY A 27 -6.52 1.50 -10.94
N ARG A 28 -6.91 2.77 -11.03
CA ARG A 28 -7.32 3.59 -9.89
C ARG A 28 -8.50 2.98 -9.12
N ASP A 29 -9.51 2.48 -9.82
CA ASP A 29 -10.73 1.99 -9.18
C ASP A 29 -10.47 0.74 -8.34
N GLN A 30 -9.64 -0.17 -8.85
CA GLN A 30 -9.18 -1.34 -8.12
C GLN A 30 -8.32 -0.94 -6.89
N MET A 31 -7.38 0.01 -7.08
CA MET A 31 -6.59 0.54 -5.97
C MET A 31 -7.48 1.15 -4.88
N LEU A 32 -8.49 1.94 -5.26
CA LEU A 32 -9.40 2.60 -4.33
C LEU A 32 -10.30 1.61 -3.59
N ALA A 33 -10.77 0.56 -4.27
CA ALA A 33 -11.55 -0.51 -3.64
C ALA A 33 -10.74 -1.18 -2.51
N VAL A 34 -9.49 -1.56 -2.80
CA VAL A 34 -8.60 -2.16 -1.78
C VAL A 34 -8.31 -1.17 -0.65
N ALA A 35 -8.05 0.09 -0.95
CA ALA A 35 -7.81 1.11 0.07
C ALA A 35 -9.03 1.32 0.99
N ARG A 36 -10.25 1.28 0.45
CA ARG A 36 -11.50 1.36 1.23
C ARG A 36 -11.67 0.17 2.16
N ASP A 37 -11.41 -1.05 1.68
CA ASP A 37 -11.45 -2.25 2.52
C ASP A 37 -10.45 -2.16 3.68
N LEU A 38 -9.22 -1.71 3.39
CA LEU A 38 -8.20 -1.49 4.40
C LEU A 38 -8.63 -0.43 5.42
N ALA A 39 -9.30 0.64 4.96
CA ALA A 39 -9.81 1.71 5.80
C ALA A 39 -10.95 1.24 6.72
N ALA A 40 -11.83 0.36 6.24
CA ALA A 40 -12.92 -0.20 7.04
C ALA A 40 -12.42 -1.01 8.25
N GLY A 41 -11.20 -1.55 8.20
CA GLY A 41 -10.57 -2.24 9.32
C GLY A 41 -9.91 -1.32 10.36
N VAL A 42 -9.87 -0.01 10.14
CA VAL A 42 -9.20 0.96 11.02
C VAL A 42 -10.04 2.21 11.33
N LEU A 43 -11.10 2.48 10.57
CA LEU A 43 -11.98 3.64 10.74
C LEU A 43 -13.42 3.21 11.05
N PRO A 44 -14.15 3.99 11.86
CA PRO A 44 -13.72 5.23 12.52
C PRO A 44 -12.79 4.98 13.72
N ASP A 45 -11.92 5.95 14.01
CA ASP A 45 -11.08 5.98 15.21
C ASP A 45 -11.36 7.29 15.97
N PRO A 46 -11.54 7.25 17.30
CA PRO A 46 -11.92 8.42 18.10
C PRO A 46 -10.88 9.55 18.08
N ARG A 47 -9.61 9.29 17.76
CA ARG A 47 -8.58 10.33 17.65
C ARG A 47 -8.80 11.28 16.47
N GLY A 48 -9.63 10.90 15.50
CA GLY A 48 -9.81 11.63 14.24
C GLY A 48 -8.62 11.48 13.29
N VAL A 49 -8.89 11.51 11.99
CA VAL A 49 -7.87 11.37 10.94
C VAL A 49 -7.52 12.73 10.38
N ARG A 50 -6.22 13.05 10.34
CA ARG A 50 -5.69 14.28 9.71
C ARG A 50 -5.10 14.05 8.33
N LEU A 51 -4.72 12.81 8.00
CA LEU A 51 -4.15 12.47 6.70
C LEU A 51 -4.41 10.99 6.37
N LEU A 52 -4.80 10.75 5.12
CA LEU A 52 -4.83 9.44 4.50
C LEU A 52 -3.85 9.43 3.32
N GLY A 53 -3.00 8.42 3.26
CA GLY A 53 -2.10 8.17 2.14
C GLY A 53 -2.34 6.79 1.56
N ILE A 54 -2.41 6.69 0.23
CA ILE A 54 -2.50 5.42 -0.48
C ILE A 54 -1.24 5.28 -1.33
N THR A 55 -0.58 4.14 -1.25
CA THR A 55 0.66 3.88 -1.97
C THR A 55 0.59 2.52 -2.65
N LEU A 56 1.14 2.43 -3.86
CA LEU A 56 1.36 1.18 -4.57
C LEU A 56 2.83 0.78 -4.50
N SER A 57 3.10 -0.50 -4.30
CA SER A 57 4.46 -1.07 -4.32
C SER A 57 4.47 -2.48 -4.93
N GLY A 58 5.67 -3.05 -5.09
CA GLY A 58 5.87 -4.36 -5.72
C GLY A 58 5.37 -4.35 -7.16
N PHE A 59 5.74 -3.32 -7.92
CA PHE A 59 5.54 -3.29 -9.37
C PHE A 59 6.37 -4.42 -9.97
N ASP A 60 5.84 -5.08 -10.99
CA ASP A 60 6.59 -6.13 -11.66
C ASP A 60 7.80 -5.46 -12.33
N ALA A 61 8.99 -5.95 -11.98
CA ALA A 61 10.19 -5.64 -12.74
C ALA A 61 10.16 -6.52 -14.00
N GLU A 62 10.68 -6.01 -15.12
CA GLU A 62 11.09 -6.93 -16.19
C GLU A 62 12.08 -7.94 -15.59
N PRO A 63 12.03 -9.21 -16.01
CA PRO A 63 13.00 -10.20 -15.55
C PRO A 63 14.40 -9.65 -15.80
N ASP A 64 15.12 -9.38 -14.70
CA ASP A 64 16.54 -9.06 -14.75
C ASP A 64 17.27 -10.38 -14.96
N ASP A 65 17.41 -10.77 -16.22
CA ASP A 65 18.24 -11.92 -16.65
C ASP A 65 19.74 -11.62 -16.44
N GLY A 66 20.08 -10.46 -15.88
CA GLY A 66 21.41 -10.09 -15.43
C GLY A 66 21.84 -10.91 -14.22
N GLN A 67 22.34 -12.12 -14.47
CA GLN A 67 23.06 -12.89 -13.47
C GLN A 67 24.15 -12.03 -12.84
N LEU A 68 23.99 -11.72 -11.55
CA LEU A 68 24.98 -10.99 -10.77
C LEU A 68 26.28 -11.79 -10.72
N SER A 69 27.41 -11.15 -11.04
CA SER A 69 28.72 -11.78 -10.89
C SER A 69 29.02 -12.00 -9.40
N LEU A 70 29.49 -13.20 -9.07
CA LEU A 70 29.91 -13.56 -7.71
C LEU A 70 31.29 -12.96 -7.36
N PHE A 71 32.02 -12.49 -8.37
CA PHE A 71 33.37 -11.96 -8.24
C PHE A 71 33.42 -10.60 -8.96
N ASP A 72 33.47 -9.53 -8.16
CA ASP A 72 34.20 -8.31 -8.48
C ASP A 72 35.62 -8.41 -7.88
#